data_AF-A0A942I809-F1
#
_entry.id   AF-A0A942I809-F1
#
_cell.length_a   1.000
_cell.length_b   1.000
_cell.length_c   1.000
_cell.angle_alpha   90.00
_cell.angle_beta   90.00
_cell.angle_gamma   90.00
#
_symmetry.space_group_name_H-M   'P 1'
#
loop_
_entity.id
_entity.type
_entity.pdbx_description
1 polymer ?
#
loop_
_entity_poly.entity_id
_entity_poly.type
_entity_poly.pdbx_seq_one_letter_code
_entity_poly.pdbx_strand_id
1 'polypeptide(L)'
;MWQGIERWLSFDPGRRGFAGNLRPGDLERGTRRLQSANSIAVATGFFIPAAQAVENDGPLGAVFLARALLALGKEVVLLVPDTAEAACQVLCQALGLNCRAVLLSPGLVSEQFIEQLGCDTLVVIEYPGQGGDKTCRNMRGADITPYVPLLDTAFNYAKQCGIFTIAVGDGGNELGCGGRGSVAVAPCGTPIAAVTEAEVVLAAGLSNWGVYALLAALSLLENKNMVPTPSEERSLLEKLCQVGVVDGYHCLCQATVDGQAAEVLADVLQDLHRAVTDSLDTQRSVAVSSVWVANS
;
A
#
# COMPACT_ATOMS: atom_id res chain seq x y z
N MET A 1 5.69 14.21 15.58
CA MET A 1 4.36 13.87 15.04
C MET A 1 4.37 12.47 14.43
N TRP A 2 5.27 12.18 13.49
CA TRP A 2 5.29 10.94 12.71
C TRP A 2 5.81 9.69 13.46
N GLN A 3 6.76 9.86 14.39
CA GLN A 3 7.40 8.75 15.12
C GLN A 3 6.41 7.81 15.85
N GLY A 4 5.29 8.35 16.35
CA GLY A 4 4.24 7.55 17.00
C GLY A 4 3.45 6.66 16.04
N ILE A 5 3.45 7.00 14.75
CA ILE A 5 2.82 6.22 13.66
C ILE A 5 3.83 5.23 13.08
N GLU A 6 5.09 5.64 12.89
CA GLU A 6 6.15 4.80 12.31
C GLU A 6 6.38 3.50 13.08
N ARG A 7 6.12 3.46 14.39
CA ARG A 7 6.22 2.22 15.18
C ARG A 7 5.36 1.07 14.65
N TRP A 8 4.22 1.38 14.02
CA TRP A 8 3.29 0.40 13.47
C TRP A 8 3.77 -0.16 12.13
N LEU A 9 4.53 0.64 11.37
CA LEU A 9 5.22 0.15 10.18
C LEU A 9 6.29 -0.88 10.57
N SER A 10 7.05 -0.62 11.63
CA SER A 10 8.10 -1.53 12.11
C SER A 10 7.57 -2.74 12.89
N PHE A 11 6.26 -2.85 13.12
CA PHE A 11 5.66 -4.02 13.74
C PHE A 11 5.55 -5.15 12.70
N ASP A 12 6.38 -6.17 12.84
CA ASP A 12 6.51 -7.29 11.90
C ASP A 12 6.18 -8.62 12.60
N PRO A 13 4.89 -8.93 12.80
CA PRO A 13 4.49 -10.20 13.41
C PRO A 13 4.80 -11.41 12.52
N GLY A 14 4.88 -11.22 11.20
CA GLY A 14 5.29 -12.24 10.23
C GLY A 14 6.78 -12.56 10.26
N ARG A 15 7.60 -11.72 10.91
CA ARG A 15 9.07 -11.83 11.01
C ARG A 15 9.75 -11.95 9.65
N ARG A 16 9.23 -11.25 8.65
CA ARG A 16 9.82 -11.19 7.30
C ARG A 16 11.14 -10.43 7.30
N GLY A 17 11.33 -9.52 8.24
CA GLY A 17 12.51 -8.69 8.42
C GLY A 17 12.52 -7.44 7.54
N PHE A 18 11.63 -7.33 6.55
CA PHE A 18 11.62 -6.20 5.63
C PHE A 18 11.20 -4.90 6.30
N ALA A 19 10.26 -4.94 7.24
CA ALA A 19 9.81 -3.78 8.02
C ALA A 19 10.96 -3.02 8.72
N GLY A 20 12.05 -3.71 9.05
CA GLY A 20 13.27 -3.10 9.62
C GLY A 20 14.02 -2.18 8.64
N ASN A 21 13.63 -2.15 7.37
CA ASN A 21 14.25 -1.32 6.32
C ASN A 21 13.54 0.03 6.10
N LEU A 22 12.55 0.37 6.94
CA LEU A 22 11.96 1.70 6.96
C LEU A 22 13.05 2.73 7.32
N ARG A 23 13.29 3.71 6.43
CA ARG A 23 14.26 4.78 6.74
C ARG A 23 13.52 5.93 7.44
N PRO A 24 14.17 6.59 8.41
CA PRO A 24 13.61 7.78 9.04
C PRO A 24 13.16 8.83 8.00
N GLY A 25 11.92 9.31 8.11
CA GLY A 25 11.36 10.32 7.22
C GLY A 25 10.73 9.81 5.93
N ASP A 26 10.77 8.51 5.63
CA ASP A 26 10.04 7.95 4.48
C ASP A 26 8.53 8.19 4.62
N LEU A 27 7.97 7.98 5.82
CA LEU A 27 6.55 8.25 6.09
C LEU A 27 6.22 9.72 5.82
N GLU A 28 6.99 10.65 6.38
CA GLU A 28 6.77 12.07 6.17
C GLU A 28 6.87 12.46 4.68
N ARG A 29 7.90 12.01 3.98
CA ARG A 29 8.10 12.31 2.55
C ARG A 29 6.95 11.78 1.71
N GLY A 30 6.53 10.54 1.94
CA GLY A 30 5.38 9.92 1.26
C GLY A 30 4.08 10.69 1.52
N THR A 31 3.78 10.98 2.79
CA THR A 31 2.59 11.73 3.19
C THR A 31 2.56 13.13 2.59
N ARG A 32 3.67 13.88 2.64
CA ARG A 32 3.76 15.23 2.06
C ARG A 32 3.61 15.22 0.54
N ARG A 33 4.13 14.19 -0.12
CA ARG A 33 3.91 14.03 -1.55
C ARG A 33 2.43 13.82 -1.85
N LEU A 34 1.76 12.90 -1.16
CA LEU A 34 0.33 12.64 -1.36
C LEU A 34 -0.54 13.86 -1.06
N GLN A 35 -0.18 14.66 -0.04
CA GLN A 35 -0.86 15.92 0.27
C GLN A 35 -0.77 16.92 -0.90
N SER A 36 0.39 17.04 -1.54
CA SER A 36 0.66 18.02 -2.61
C SER A 36 0.37 17.51 -4.03
N ALA A 37 0.18 16.21 -4.21
CA ALA A 37 -0.21 15.59 -5.47
C ALA A 37 -1.59 16.05 -5.94
N ASN A 38 -1.85 16.00 -7.25
CA ASN A 38 -3.17 16.26 -7.82
C ASN A 38 -3.72 15.03 -8.52
N SER A 39 -2.89 14.34 -9.29
CA SER A 39 -3.25 13.13 -10.04
C SER A 39 -2.38 11.96 -9.64
N ILE A 40 -3.00 10.90 -9.12
CA ILE A 40 -2.33 9.81 -8.42
C ILE A 40 -2.75 8.49 -9.05
N ALA A 41 -1.77 7.72 -9.51
CA ALA A 41 -1.96 6.34 -9.92
C ALA A 41 -1.60 5.41 -8.76
N VAL A 42 -2.46 4.44 -8.47
CA VAL A 42 -2.24 3.45 -7.40
C VAL A 42 -2.30 2.05 -8.02
N ALA A 43 -1.17 1.36 -8.08
CA ALA A 43 -1.08 -0.01 -8.58
C ALA A 43 -1.05 -1.00 -7.42
N THR A 44 -1.83 -2.07 -7.53
CA THR A 44 -1.88 -3.11 -6.50
C THR A 44 -2.34 -4.45 -7.07
N GLY A 45 -1.95 -5.53 -6.42
CA GLY A 45 -2.41 -6.88 -6.73
C GLY A 45 -1.24 -7.84 -6.87
N PHE A 46 -1.28 -8.90 -6.08
CA PHE A 46 -0.24 -9.91 -6.03
C PHE A 46 -0.88 -11.30 -6.13
N PHE A 47 -0.56 -12.01 -7.21
CA PHE A 47 -1.16 -13.31 -7.51
C PHE A 47 -0.47 -14.44 -6.74
N ILE A 48 -1.27 -15.32 -6.16
CA ILE A 48 -0.84 -16.49 -5.38
C ILE A 48 -1.10 -17.76 -6.20
N PRO A 49 -0.09 -18.32 -6.90
CA PRO A 49 -0.30 -19.49 -7.76
C PRO A 49 -0.83 -20.72 -7.02
N ALA A 50 -0.48 -20.89 -5.74
CA ALA A 50 -0.94 -22.02 -4.93
C ALA A 50 -2.46 -21.99 -4.69
N ALA A 51 -3.05 -20.78 -4.68
CA ALA A 51 -4.49 -20.57 -4.52
C ALA A 51 -5.21 -20.31 -5.85
N GLN A 52 -4.46 -20.04 -6.93
CA GLN A 52 -5.01 -19.54 -8.20
C GLN A 52 -5.87 -18.28 -8.02
N ALA A 53 -5.46 -17.39 -7.11
CA ALA A 53 -6.20 -16.19 -6.71
C ALA A 53 -5.24 -15.04 -6.38
N VAL A 54 -5.74 -13.81 -6.37
CA VAL A 54 -5.03 -12.66 -5.79
C VAL A 54 -5.14 -12.69 -4.26
N GLU A 55 -4.13 -12.17 -3.56
CA GLU A 55 -4.22 -11.96 -2.12
C GLU A 55 -4.92 -10.66 -1.71
N ASN A 56 -5.22 -10.55 -0.42
CA ASN A 56 -5.91 -9.40 0.18
C ASN A 56 -4.96 -8.32 0.72
N ASP A 57 -3.67 -8.60 0.90
CA ASP A 57 -2.68 -7.55 1.16
C ASP A 57 -2.39 -6.77 -0.12
N GLY A 58 -2.43 -5.44 -0.04
CA GLY A 58 -2.40 -4.54 -1.18
C GLY A 58 -3.76 -3.98 -1.57
N PRO A 59 -4.67 -4.76 -2.18
CA PRO A 59 -5.95 -4.25 -2.70
C PRO A 59 -6.77 -3.51 -1.65
N LEU A 60 -6.81 -4.02 -0.41
CA LEU A 60 -7.55 -3.38 0.67
C LEU A 60 -6.98 -1.99 1.01
N GLY A 61 -5.66 -1.90 1.23
CA GLY A 61 -4.95 -0.66 1.48
C GLY A 61 -5.11 0.32 0.31
N ALA A 62 -4.90 -0.13 -0.92
CA ALA A 62 -5.02 0.69 -2.13
C ALA A 62 -6.40 1.35 -2.25
N VAL A 63 -7.48 0.61 -2.00
CA VAL A 63 -8.84 1.17 -2.08
C VAL A 63 -9.13 2.12 -0.91
N PHE A 64 -8.62 1.86 0.29
CA PHE A 64 -8.72 2.82 1.39
C PHE A 64 -7.90 4.10 1.14
N LEU A 65 -6.73 4.00 0.50
CA LEU A 65 -5.97 5.15 0.04
C LEU A 65 -6.76 5.94 -1.00
N ALA A 66 -7.31 5.27 -2.01
CA ALA A 66 -8.14 5.90 -3.02
C ALA A 66 -9.34 6.65 -2.40
N ARG A 67 -10.04 6.04 -1.43
CA ARG A 67 -11.12 6.68 -0.68
C ARG A 67 -10.68 8.01 -0.06
N ALA A 68 -9.55 8.01 0.63
CA ALA A 68 -9.05 9.20 1.31
C ALA A 68 -8.63 10.29 0.31
N LEU A 69 -7.89 9.93 -0.73
CA LEU A 69 -7.42 10.87 -1.75
C LEU A 69 -8.58 11.48 -2.54
N LEU A 70 -9.57 10.69 -2.93
CA LEU A 70 -10.80 11.20 -3.57
C LEU A 70 -11.56 12.16 -2.64
N ALA A 71 -11.64 11.85 -1.34
CA ALA A 71 -12.26 12.74 -0.36
C ALA A 71 -11.48 14.06 -0.13
N LEU A 72 -10.20 14.10 -0.50
CA LEU A 72 -9.36 15.31 -0.51
C LEU A 72 -9.37 16.03 -1.87
N GLY A 73 -10.25 15.60 -2.80
CA GLY A 73 -10.39 16.23 -4.12
C GLY A 73 -9.25 15.91 -5.08
N LYS A 74 -8.52 14.80 -4.87
CA LYS A 74 -7.48 14.32 -5.79
C LYS A 74 -8.09 13.48 -6.89
N GLU A 75 -7.46 13.49 -8.06
CA GLU A 75 -7.74 12.54 -9.13
C GLU A 75 -7.00 11.22 -8.85
N VAL A 76 -7.74 10.11 -8.81
CA VAL A 76 -7.17 8.79 -8.50
C VAL A 76 -7.52 7.79 -9.60
N VAL A 77 -6.52 7.03 -10.02
CA VAL A 77 -6.69 5.88 -10.90
C VAL A 77 -6.06 4.64 -10.31
N LEU A 78 -6.83 3.56 -10.20
CA LEU A 78 -6.32 2.25 -9.83
C LEU A 78 -5.74 1.55 -11.06
N LEU A 79 -4.52 1.03 -10.95
CA LEU A 79 -3.88 0.18 -11.94
C LEU A 79 -3.94 -1.26 -11.42
N VAL A 80 -4.79 -2.09 -12.02
CA VAL A 80 -5.18 -3.37 -11.44
C VAL A 80 -4.85 -4.49 -12.41
N PRO A 81 -4.02 -5.48 -12.05
CA PRO A 81 -3.89 -6.70 -12.84
C PRO A 81 -5.26 -7.33 -13.07
N ASP A 82 -5.48 -7.94 -14.23
CA ASP A 82 -6.77 -8.61 -14.53
C ASP A 82 -7.15 -9.64 -13.43
N THR A 83 -6.14 -10.29 -12.83
CA THR A 83 -6.32 -11.25 -11.72
C THR A 83 -6.86 -10.61 -10.43
N ALA A 84 -6.74 -9.29 -10.27
CA ALA A 84 -7.13 -8.52 -9.09
C ALA A 84 -8.38 -7.64 -9.31
N GLU A 85 -8.99 -7.70 -10.51
CA GLU A 85 -10.16 -6.90 -10.86
C GLU A 85 -11.29 -7.07 -9.85
N ALA A 86 -11.71 -8.32 -9.60
CA ALA A 86 -12.82 -8.62 -8.71
C ALA A 86 -12.58 -8.12 -7.28
N ALA A 87 -11.33 -8.16 -6.81
CA ALA A 87 -10.93 -7.66 -5.49
C ALA A 87 -11.14 -6.14 -5.40
N CYS A 88 -10.58 -5.36 -6.33
CA CYS A 88 -10.72 -3.91 -6.32
C CYS A 88 -12.17 -3.47 -6.56
N GLN A 89 -12.90 -4.17 -7.45
CA GLN A 89 -14.30 -3.89 -7.76
C GLN A 89 -15.20 -4.07 -6.54
N VAL A 90 -15.11 -5.20 -5.83
CA VAL A 90 -15.96 -5.46 -4.65
C VAL A 90 -15.66 -4.46 -3.52
N LEU A 91 -14.39 -4.08 -3.34
CA LEU A 91 -13.98 -3.10 -2.34
C LEU A 91 -14.51 -1.70 -2.67
N CYS A 92 -14.34 -1.24 -3.91
CA CYS A 92 -14.86 0.04 -4.37
C CYS A 92 -16.39 0.10 -4.25
N GLN A 93 -17.09 -0.96 -4.66
CA GLN A 93 -18.55 -1.04 -4.53
C GLN A 93 -19.00 -0.99 -3.07
N ALA A 94 -18.35 -1.75 -2.18
CA ALA A 94 -18.68 -1.79 -0.77
C ALA A 94 -18.47 -0.45 -0.05
N LEU A 95 -17.51 0.34 -0.50
CA LEU A 95 -17.21 1.67 0.01
C LEU A 95 -17.93 2.79 -0.75
N GLY A 96 -18.75 2.48 -1.76
CA GLY A 96 -19.46 3.46 -2.57
C GLY A 96 -18.53 4.36 -3.39
N LEU A 97 -17.35 3.88 -3.76
CA LEU A 97 -16.34 4.64 -4.50
C LEU A 97 -16.56 4.50 -6.00
N ASN A 98 -16.63 5.65 -6.67
CA ASN A 98 -16.54 5.72 -8.13
C ASN A 98 -15.09 6.06 -8.52
N CYS A 99 -14.18 5.09 -8.37
CA CYS A 99 -12.78 5.27 -8.75
C CYS A 99 -12.56 4.76 -10.18
N ARG A 100 -11.81 5.51 -10.99
CA ARG A 100 -11.34 5.00 -12.29
C ARG A 100 -10.40 3.82 -12.03
N ALA A 101 -10.64 2.69 -12.69
CA ALA A 101 -9.73 1.54 -12.68
C ALA A 101 -9.31 1.22 -14.11
N VAL A 102 -8.03 0.95 -14.30
CA VAL A 102 -7.45 0.49 -15.56
C VAL A 102 -6.93 -0.93 -15.34
N LEU A 103 -7.49 -1.86 -16.12
CA LEU A 103 -7.09 -3.25 -16.09
C LEU A 103 -5.80 -3.46 -16.89
N LEU A 104 -4.90 -4.24 -16.34
CA LEU A 104 -3.60 -4.55 -16.91
C LEU A 104 -3.48 -6.05 -17.10
N SER A 105 -3.31 -6.48 -18.34
CA SER A 105 -3.03 -7.88 -18.65
C SER A 105 -1.56 -8.21 -18.37
N PRO A 106 -1.25 -9.49 -18.04
CA PRO A 106 0.12 -9.93 -17.85
C PRO A 106 1.01 -9.64 -19.07
N GLY A 107 2.26 -9.27 -18.82
CA GLY A 107 3.21 -8.86 -19.85
C GLY A 107 3.73 -7.44 -19.67
N LEU A 108 4.57 -6.98 -20.60
CA LEU A 108 5.25 -5.69 -20.48
C LEU A 108 4.26 -4.52 -20.54
N VAL A 109 4.26 -3.68 -19.50
CA VAL A 109 3.58 -2.38 -19.52
C VAL A 109 4.52 -1.36 -20.17
N SER A 110 4.04 -0.68 -21.21
CA SER A 110 4.85 0.25 -21.99
C SER A 110 5.09 1.58 -21.27
N GLU A 111 6.16 2.27 -21.63
CA GLU A 111 6.44 3.63 -21.15
C GLU A 111 5.36 4.63 -21.60
N GLN A 112 4.84 4.47 -22.82
CA GLN A 112 3.74 5.27 -23.36
C GLN A 112 2.47 5.21 -22.50
N PHE A 113 2.22 4.07 -21.83
CA PHE A 113 1.09 3.95 -20.92
C PHE A 113 1.18 4.96 -19.76
N ILE A 114 2.38 5.17 -19.22
CA ILE A 114 2.62 6.13 -18.13
C ILE A 114 2.40 7.57 -18.60
N GLU A 115 2.83 7.91 -19.82
CA GLU A 115 2.61 9.23 -20.40
C GLU A 115 1.11 9.54 -20.55
N GLN A 116 0.34 8.56 -21.03
CA GLN A 116 -1.10 8.68 -21.21
C GLN A 116 -1.87 8.72 -19.89
N LEU A 117 -1.30 8.15 -18.82
CA LEU A 117 -1.91 8.16 -17.50
C LEU A 117 -2.03 9.57 -16.92
N GLY A 118 -1.06 10.44 -17.22
CA GLY A 118 -1.06 11.84 -16.82
C GLY A 118 -1.04 12.05 -15.29
N CYS A 119 -0.49 11.10 -14.54
CA CYS A 119 -0.33 11.22 -13.09
C CYS A 119 0.94 11.97 -12.72
N ASP A 120 0.92 12.69 -11.59
CA ASP A 120 2.12 13.31 -11.02
C ASP A 120 2.75 12.43 -9.92
N THR A 121 2.00 11.46 -9.40
CA THR A 121 2.47 10.50 -8.39
C THR A 121 2.03 9.08 -8.77
N LEU A 122 2.95 8.13 -8.67
CA LEU A 122 2.70 6.70 -8.84
C LEU A 122 3.00 5.97 -7.54
N VAL A 123 1.99 5.32 -6.99
CA VAL A 123 2.06 4.51 -5.77
C VAL A 123 1.90 3.04 -6.16
N VAL A 124 2.81 2.19 -5.71
CA VAL A 124 2.70 0.72 -5.84
C VAL A 124 2.56 0.12 -4.45
N ILE A 125 1.57 -0.75 -4.26
CA ILE A 125 1.22 -1.33 -2.94
C ILE A 125 1.04 -2.83 -3.14
N GLU A 126 1.91 -3.63 -2.53
CA GLU A 126 1.92 -5.09 -2.71
C GLU A 126 1.81 -5.47 -4.19
N TYR A 127 2.78 -4.99 -4.97
CA TYR A 127 2.81 -5.21 -6.42
C TYR A 127 4.09 -5.95 -6.78
N PRO A 128 4.06 -7.10 -7.47
CA PRO A 128 5.28 -7.86 -7.77
C PRO A 128 6.32 -7.06 -8.56
N GLY A 129 7.56 -7.06 -8.08
CA GLY A 129 8.70 -6.42 -8.75
C GLY A 129 9.65 -7.44 -9.38
N GLN A 130 10.34 -7.04 -10.45
CA GLN A 130 11.36 -7.89 -11.07
C GLN A 130 12.61 -7.98 -10.21
N GLY A 131 13.14 -9.20 -10.06
CA GLY A 131 14.47 -9.45 -9.52
C GLY A 131 15.57 -9.18 -10.54
N GLY A 132 16.82 -9.47 -10.15
CA GLY A 132 18.01 -9.23 -10.99
C GLY A 132 18.02 -9.97 -12.33
N ASP A 133 17.28 -11.09 -12.42
CA ASP A 133 17.10 -11.89 -13.63
C ASP A 133 15.79 -11.60 -14.38
N LYS A 134 15.12 -10.47 -14.06
CA LYS A 134 13.88 -10.01 -14.69
C LYS A 134 12.64 -10.89 -14.45
N THR A 135 12.71 -11.82 -13.51
CA THR A 135 11.53 -12.58 -13.07
C THR A 135 10.91 -11.95 -11.82
N CYS A 136 9.58 -11.99 -11.75
CA CYS A 136 8.84 -11.67 -10.53
C CYS A 136 8.66 -12.96 -9.73
N ARG A 137 8.98 -12.95 -8.43
CA ARG A 137 8.86 -14.13 -7.57
C ARG A 137 8.06 -13.83 -6.32
N ASN A 138 7.32 -14.84 -5.84
CA ASN A 138 6.69 -14.77 -4.52
C ASN A 138 7.67 -15.15 -3.39
N MET A 139 7.21 -15.03 -2.14
CA MET A 139 8.01 -15.34 -0.94
C MET A 139 8.52 -16.79 -0.86
N ARG A 140 7.96 -17.72 -1.66
CA ARG A 140 8.40 -19.12 -1.75
C ARG A 140 9.41 -19.36 -2.88
N GLY A 141 9.77 -18.32 -3.64
CA GLY A 141 10.69 -18.39 -4.77
C GLY A 141 10.04 -18.90 -6.06
N ALA A 142 8.71 -19.04 -6.10
CA ALA A 142 8.00 -19.43 -7.32
C ALA A 142 7.96 -18.27 -8.31
N ASP A 143 8.20 -18.56 -9.58
CA ASP A 143 8.07 -17.60 -10.67
C ASP A 143 6.58 -17.29 -10.89
N ILE A 144 6.23 -16.01 -10.74
CA ILE A 144 4.88 -15.49 -10.95
C ILE A 144 4.80 -14.57 -12.17
N THR A 145 5.91 -14.36 -12.89
CA THR A 145 6.00 -13.51 -14.09
C THR A 145 4.85 -13.73 -15.09
N PRO A 146 4.38 -14.97 -15.38
CA PRO A 146 3.27 -15.19 -16.31
C PRO A 146 1.94 -14.54 -15.92
N TYR A 147 1.78 -14.14 -14.66
CA TYR A 147 0.56 -13.54 -14.11
C TYR A 147 0.68 -12.04 -13.86
N VAL A 148 1.86 -11.46 -14.10
CA VAL A 148 2.19 -10.09 -13.67
C VAL A 148 2.22 -9.16 -14.88
N PRO A 149 1.47 -8.05 -14.85
CA PRO A 149 1.75 -6.89 -15.69
C PRO A 149 3.06 -6.26 -15.23
N LEU A 150 4.10 -6.36 -16.06
CA LEU A 150 5.47 -5.96 -15.71
C LEU A 150 5.61 -4.44 -15.78
N LEU A 151 5.42 -3.78 -14.64
CA LEU A 151 5.50 -2.33 -14.49
C LEU A 151 6.92 -1.80 -14.29
N ASP A 152 7.93 -2.61 -14.00
CA ASP A 152 9.29 -2.14 -13.68
C ASP A 152 9.88 -1.15 -14.71
N THR A 153 9.71 -1.42 -16.00
CA THR A 153 10.23 -0.53 -17.07
C THR A 153 9.46 0.80 -17.06
N ALA A 154 8.13 0.73 -17.07
CA ALA A 154 7.24 1.87 -16.99
C ALA A 154 7.46 2.70 -15.71
N PHE A 155 7.71 2.06 -14.58
CA PHE A 155 7.96 2.69 -13.28
C PHE A 155 9.28 3.47 -13.27
N ASN A 156 10.34 2.90 -13.86
CA ASN A 156 11.61 3.62 -14.03
C ASN A 156 11.47 4.80 -14.99
N TYR A 157 10.68 4.64 -16.06
CA TYR A 157 10.36 5.73 -16.98
C TYR A 157 9.58 6.86 -16.29
N ALA A 158 8.59 6.52 -15.44
CA ALA A 158 7.84 7.49 -14.65
C ALA A 158 8.76 8.43 -13.87
N LYS A 159 9.80 7.87 -13.21
CA LYS A 159 10.81 8.66 -12.49
C LYS A 159 11.59 9.60 -13.41
N GLN A 160 11.95 9.16 -14.62
CA GLN A 160 12.64 10.00 -15.61
C GLN A 160 11.76 11.16 -16.07
N CYS A 161 10.44 10.97 -16.13
CA CYS A 161 9.45 12.02 -16.41
C CYS A 161 9.17 12.94 -15.22
N GLY A 162 9.81 12.75 -14.05
CA GLY A 162 9.56 13.53 -12.84
C GLY A 162 8.27 13.16 -12.10
N ILE A 163 7.67 12.00 -12.40
CA ILE A 163 6.56 11.45 -11.63
C ILE A 163 7.13 10.87 -10.34
N PHE A 164 6.60 11.31 -9.21
CA PHE A 164 7.11 10.85 -7.92
C PHE A 164 6.63 9.44 -7.62
N THR A 165 7.53 8.60 -7.14
CA THR A 165 7.28 7.17 -6.91
C THR A 165 7.27 6.81 -5.43
N ILE A 166 6.20 6.15 -4.99
CA ILE A 166 6.05 5.62 -3.63
C ILE A 166 5.82 4.11 -3.75
N ALA A 167 6.56 3.32 -2.97
CA ALA A 167 6.32 1.90 -2.82
C ALA A 167 5.91 1.56 -1.39
N VAL A 168 5.00 0.61 -1.26
CA VAL A 168 4.60 -0.01 0.01
C VAL A 168 4.74 -1.52 -0.17
N GLY A 169 5.51 -2.15 0.71
CA GLY A 169 5.87 -3.56 0.64
C GLY A 169 6.24 -4.12 2.01
N ASP A 170 6.20 -5.44 2.15
CA ASP A 170 6.46 -6.14 3.41
C ASP A 170 7.43 -7.35 3.28
N GLY A 171 7.74 -7.75 2.06
CA GLY A 171 8.58 -8.89 1.72
C GLY A 171 9.89 -8.50 1.00
N GLY A 172 9.93 -7.35 0.34
CA GLY A 172 11.08 -6.84 -0.43
C GLY A 172 11.15 -7.34 -1.88
N ASN A 173 10.23 -8.20 -2.29
CA ASN A 173 10.04 -8.69 -3.67
C ASN A 173 9.01 -7.83 -4.46
N GLU A 174 8.53 -6.74 -3.87
CA GLU A 174 7.58 -5.82 -4.48
C GLU A 174 8.29 -4.71 -5.27
N LEU A 175 7.63 -4.25 -6.32
CA LEU A 175 8.07 -3.16 -7.17
C LEU A 175 8.37 -1.92 -6.33
N GLY A 176 9.54 -1.32 -6.56
CA GLY A 176 9.97 -0.10 -5.86
C GLY A 176 10.71 -0.36 -4.54
N CYS A 177 10.69 -1.60 -4.00
CA CYS A 177 11.45 -2.00 -2.81
C CYS A 177 12.95 -2.20 -3.07
N GLY A 178 13.42 -2.06 -4.31
CA GLY A 178 14.83 -2.17 -4.67
C GLY A 178 15.73 -1.25 -3.84
N GLY A 179 16.95 -1.70 -3.53
CA GLY A 179 17.92 -0.93 -2.75
C GLY A 179 17.55 -0.75 -1.27
N ARG A 180 16.45 -1.35 -0.80
CA ARG A 180 16.14 -1.51 0.62
C ARG A 180 16.78 -2.82 1.13
N GLY A 181 17.34 -2.77 2.34
CA GLY A 181 18.19 -3.83 2.89
C GLY A 181 17.49 -5.18 3.03
N SER A 182 18.30 -6.20 3.35
CA SER A 182 17.99 -7.64 3.36
C SER A 182 17.32 -8.13 2.07
N VAL A 183 18.18 -8.57 1.15
CA VAL A 183 17.85 -9.40 -0.02
C VAL A 183 16.86 -10.47 0.41
N ALA A 184 15.60 -10.31 0.06
CA ALA A 184 14.62 -11.35 0.27
C ALA A 184 15.13 -12.60 -0.46
N VAL A 185 15.42 -13.64 0.31
CA VAL A 185 15.81 -14.96 -0.17
C VAL A 185 14.72 -15.90 0.29
N ALA A 186 14.09 -16.58 -0.65
CA ALA A 186 13.08 -17.56 -0.34
C ALA A 186 13.69 -18.71 0.51
N PRO A 187 12.88 -19.48 1.26
CA PRO A 187 13.39 -20.63 2.05
C PRO A 187 14.22 -21.63 1.24
N CYS A 188 14.01 -21.70 -0.08
CA CYS A 188 14.77 -22.55 -1.01
C CYS A 188 16.13 -21.97 -1.46
N GLY A 189 16.51 -20.78 -1.00
CA GLY A 189 17.75 -20.10 -1.39
C GLY A 189 17.64 -19.24 -2.66
N THR A 190 16.50 -19.23 -3.33
CA THR A 190 16.27 -18.41 -4.53
C THR A 190 16.21 -16.92 -4.16
N PRO A 191 17.00 -16.04 -4.81
CA PRO A 191 16.85 -14.60 -4.68
C PRO A 191 15.49 -14.15 -5.21
N ILE A 192 14.74 -13.40 -4.39
CA ILE A 192 13.40 -12.89 -4.74
C ILE A 192 13.31 -11.37 -4.65
N ALA A 193 14.34 -10.69 -4.11
CA ALA A 193 14.36 -9.25 -3.97
C ALA A 193 14.14 -8.52 -5.30
N ALA A 194 13.22 -7.56 -5.31
CA ALA A 194 13.01 -6.67 -6.43
C ALA A 194 14.19 -5.71 -6.57
N VAL A 195 14.49 -5.28 -7.81
CA VAL A 195 15.63 -4.39 -8.08
C VAL A 195 15.23 -2.96 -8.41
N THR A 196 13.98 -2.71 -8.78
CA THR A 196 13.50 -1.37 -9.11
C THR A 196 13.29 -0.55 -7.84
N GLU A 197 13.85 0.65 -7.79
CA GLU A 197 13.81 1.53 -6.60
C GLU A 197 12.75 2.64 -6.74
N ALA A 198 11.93 2.84 -5.71
CA ALA A 198 11.08 4.02 -5.56
C ALA A 198 11.81 5.17 -4.84
N GLU A 199 11.31 6.40 -4.97
CA GLU A 199 11.86 7.55 -4.23
C GLU A 199 11.57 7.50 -2.73
N VAL A 200 10.44 6.89 -2.37
CA VAL A 200 10.01 6.62 -0.98
C VAL A 200 9.54 5.18 -0.90
N VAL A 201 9.95 4.47 0.15
CA VAL A 201 9.49 3.11 0.42
C VAL A 201 8.95 3.05 1.85
N LEU A 202 7.70 2.62 1.99
CA LEU A 202 7.08 2.32 3.27
C LEU A 202 7.25 0.81 3.48
N ALA A 203 8.41 0.44 4.01
CA ALA A 203 8.65 -0.93 4.45
C ALA A 203 7.83 -1.18 5.72
N ALA A 204 6.90 -2.13 5.64
CA ALA A 204 5.95 -2.42 6.71
C ALA A 204 5.94 -3.92 7.06
N GLY A 205 5.32 -4.29 8.17
CA GLY A 205 5.05 -5.71 8.47
C GLY A 205 3.99 -6.32 7.56
N LEU A 206 3.01 -5.51 7.16
CA LEU A 206 1.96 -5.77 6.17
C LEU A 206 1.83 -4.54 5.26
N SER A 207 1.65 -4.73 3.97
CA SER A 207 1.53 -3.62 3.01
C SER A 207 0.33 -2.72 3.29
N ASN A 208 -0.82 -3.30 3.66
CA ASN A 208 -2.01 -2.58 4.08
C ASN A 208 -1.73 -1.65 5.27
N TRP A 209 -0.92 -2.09 6.24
CA TRP A 209 -0.52 -1.25 7.37
C TRP A 209 0.40 -0.11 6.97
N GLY A 210 1.26 -0.35 5.97
CA GLY A 210 2.01 0.69 5.26
C GLY A 210 1.11 1.85 4.81
N VAL A 211 -0.03 1.50 4.20
CA VAL A 211 -1.03 2.46 3.76
C VAL A 211 -1.77 3.09 4.94
N TYR A 212 -2.13 2.32 5.97
CA TYR A 212 -2.83 2.86 7.14
C TYR A 212 -1.98 3.89 7.89
N ALA A 213 -0.66 3.72 7.92
CA ALA A 213 0.27 4.73 8.43
C ALA A 213 0.24 6.00 7.56
N LEU A 214 0.23 5.89 6.23
CA LEU A 214 0.06 7.05 5.33
C LEU A 214 -1.26 7.76 5.58
N LEU A 215 -2.36 7.03 5.77
CA LEU A 215 -3.68 7.58 6.08
C LEU A 215 -3.70 8.26 7.45
N ALA A 216 -3.11 7.65 8.47
CA ALA A 216 -2.96 8.24 9.79
C ALA A 216 -2.14 9.54 9.71
N ALA A 217 -1.07 9.55 8.93
CA ALA A 217 -0.23 10.72 8.77
C ALA A 217 -0.94 11.85 7.99
N LEU A 218 -1.64 11.52 6.90
CA LEU A 218 -2.49 12.47 6.16
C LEU A 218 -3.60 13.02 7.06
N SER A 219 -4.16 12.19 7.95
CA SER A 219 -5.21 12.61 8.88
C SER A 219 -4.78 13.77 9.76
N LEU A 220 -3.52 13.77 10.19
CA LEU A 220 -2.94 14.83 11.01
C LEU A 220 -2.69 16.12 10.23
N LEU A 221 -2.38 16.02 8.92
CA LEU A 221 -2.20 17.20 8.07
C LEU A 221 -3.53 17.84 7.67
N GLU A 222 -4.55 17.02 7.46
CA GLU A 222 -5.87 17.45 6.98
C GLU A 222 -6.89 17.64 8.13
N ASN A 223 -6.45 17.47 9.38
CA ASN A 223 -7.29 17.57 10.59
C ASN A 223 -8.58 16.72 10.52
N LYS A 224 -8.47 15.53 9.92
CA LYS A 224 -9.59 14.62 9.66
C LYS A 224 -9.12 13.18 9.75
N ASN A 225 -9.67 12.39 10.67
CA ASN A 225 -9.30 10.98 10.79
C ASN A 225 -9.81 10.18 9.56
N MET A 226 -8.88 9.64 8.77
CA MET A 226 -9.11 8.88 7.54
C MET A 226 -8.67 7.40 7.65
N VAL A 227 -8.18 6.99 8.83
CA VAL A 227 -7.84 5.59 9.12
C VAL A 227 -9.12 4.74 9.05
N PRO A 228 -9.11 3.55 8.43
CA PRO A 228 -10.27 2.66 8.43
C PRO A 228 -10.51 2.05 9.81
N THR A 229 -11.77 1.81 10.15
CA THR A 229 -12.11 1.14 11.41
C THR A 229 -11.88 -0.37 11.33
N PRO A 230 -11.64 -1.06 12.48
CA PRO A 230 -11.54 -2.52 12.52
C PRO A 230 -12.77 -3.24 11.93
N SER A 231 -13.96 -2.68 12.15
CA SER A 231 -15.21 -3.24 11.61
C SER A 231 -15.31 -3.10 10.09
N GLU A 232 -14.82 -1.99 9.53
CA GLU A 232 -14.77 -1.81 8.07
C GLU A 232 -13.80 -2.80 7.45
N GLU A 233 -12.56 -2.91 7.96
CA GLU A 233 -11.57 -3.87 7.45
C GLU A 233 -12.12 -5.29 7.48
N ARG A 234 -12.65 -5.74 8.62
CA ARG A 234 -13.22 -7.09 8.74
C ARG A 234 -14.35 -7.34 7.73
N SER A 235 -15.30 -6.41 7.60
CA SER A 235 -16.41 -6.53 6.66
C SER A 235 -15.94 -6.60 5.20
N LEU A 236 -14.91 -5.84 4.85
CA LEU A 236 -14.32 -5.87 3.50
C LEU A 236 -13.53 -7.16 3.24
N LEU A 237 -12.80 -7.69 4.22
CA LEU A 237 -12.14 -8.99 4.12
C LEU A 237 -13.15 -10.12 3.89
N GLU A 238 -14.28 -10.09 4.60
CA GLU A 238 -15.38 -11.05 4.41
C GLU A 238 -16.00 -10.96 3.00
N LYS A 239 -16.04 -9.76 2.39
CA LYS A 239 -16.51 -9.56 1.01
C LYS A 239 -15.49 -9.99 -0.04
N LEU A 240 -14.20 -9.73 0.19
CA LEU A 240 -13.10 -10.22 -0.66
C LEU A 240 -13.15 -11.76 -0.77
N CYS A 241 -13.40 -12.40 0.36
CA CYS A 241 -13.67 -13.82 0.45
C CYS A 241 -14.77 -14.33 -0.51
N GLN A 242 -15.87 -13.58 -0.65
CA GLN A 242 -17.01 -13.94 -1.50
C GLN A 242 -16.68 -13.91 -2.99
N VAL A 243 -15.62 -13.20 -3.39
CA VAL A 243 -15.14 -13.11 -4.76
C VAL A 243 -13.84 -13.90 -4.99
N GLY A 244 -13.48 -14.79 -4.06
CA GLY A 244 -12.37 -15.74 -4.22
C GLY A 244 -10.99 -15.20 -3.88
N VAL A 245 -10.88 -14.02 -3.28
CA VAL A 245 -9.61 -13.46 -2.79
C VAL A 245 -9.18 -14.20 -1.52
N VAL A 246 -7.88 -14.41 -1.37
CA VAL A 246 -7.30 -15.23 -0.29
C VAL A 246 -6.37 -14.43 0.62
N ASP A 247 -6.11 -14.99 1.79
CA ASP A 247 -4.94 -14.65 2.61
C ASP A 247 -3.67 -15.21 1.94
N GLY A 248 -2.64 -14.38 1.79
CA GLY A 248 -1.38 -14.71 1.12
C GLY A 248 -0.57 -15.83 1.75
N TYR A 249 -0.65 -15.95 3.07
CA TYR A 249 0.07 -16.94 3.85
C TYR A 249 -0.66 -18.27 3.89
N HIS A 250 -1.95 -18.25 4.25
CA HIS A 250 -2.79 -19.43 4.38
C HIS A 250 -3.28 -19.99 3.04
N CYS A 251 -3.34 -19.16 1.98
CA CYS A 251 -3.92 -19.50 0.69
C CYS A 251 -5.40 -19.89 0.78
N LEU A 252 -6.12 -19.34 1.77
CA LEU A 252 -7.53 -19.59 2.04
C LEU A 252 -8.31 -18.29 2.05
N CYS A 253 -9.58 -18.33 1.64
CA CYS A 253 -10.50 -17.24 1.90
C CYS A 253 -10.83 -17.24 3.41
N GLN A 254 -10.22 -16.31 4.13
CA GLN A 254 -10.46 -16.04 5.54
C GLN A 254 -10.31 -14.54 5.81
N ALA A 255 -10.94 -14.05 6.87
CA ALA A 255 -10.82 -12.65 7.31
C ALA A 255 -9.50 -12.40 8.08
N THR A 256 -8.39 -12.80 7.46
CA THR A 256 -7.01 -12.63 7.92
C THR A 256 -6.20 -12.03 6.77
N VAL A 257 -5.10 -11.36 7.08
CA VAL A 257 -4.15 -10.83 6.09
C VAL A 257 -2.79 -11.37 6.50
N ASP A 258 -2.10 -12.03 5.58
CA ASP A 258 -0.77 -12.62 5.81
C ASP A 258 -0.63 -13.44 7.08
N GLY A 259 -1.65 -14.24 7.34
CA GLY A 259 -1.73 -15.12 8.47
C GLY A 259 -1.99 -14.44 9.81
N GLN A 260 -2.18 -13.12 9.83
CA GLN A 260 -2.46 -12.38 11.05
C GLN A 260 -3.90 -12.57 11.48
N ALA A 261 -4.08 -12.90 12.76
CA ALA A 261 -5.39 -13.08 13.37
C ALA A 261 -6.17 -11.75 13.38
N ALA A 262 -7.51 -11.85 13.29
CA ALA A 262 -8.39 -10.68 13.23
C ALA A 262 -8.21 -9.73 14.43
N GLU A 263 -7.86 -10.27 15.60
CA GLU A 263 -7.57 -9.48 16.80
C GLU A 263 -6.33 -8.60 16.62
N VAL A 264 -5.26 -9.14 16.01
CA VAL A 264 -4.02 -8.38 15.75
C VAL A 264 -4.28 -7.27 14.73
N LEU A 265 -5.01 -7.58 13.66
CA LEU A 265 -5.42 -6.60 12.65
C LEU A 265 -6.23 -5.45 13.30
N ALA A 266 -7.21 -5.82 14.13
CA ALA A 266 -8.06 -4.86 14.83
C ALA A 266 -7.27 -3.99 15.82
N ASP A 267 -6.34 -4.56 16.59
CA ASP A 267 -5.54 -3.84 17.58
C ASP A 267 -4.67 -2.76 16.92
N VAL A 268 -4.04 -3.06 15.78
CA VAL A 268 -3.24 -2.08 15.02
C VAL A 268 -4.10 -0.90 14.57
N LEU A 269 -5.30 -1.16 14.02
CA LEU A 269 -6.21 -0.10 13.59
C LEU A 269 -6.75 0.72 14.77
N GLN A 270 -7.10 0.08 15.89
CA GLN A 270 -7.53 0.78 17.10
C GLN A 270 -6.45 1.72 17.63
N ASP A 271 -5.20 1.25 17.63
CA ASP A 271 -4.08 2.05 18.10
C ASP A 271 -3.72 3.20 17.15
N LEU A 272 -3.82 2.99 15.83
CA LEU A 272 -3.69 4.08 14.86
C LEU A 272 -4.80 5.12 15.03
N HIS A 273 -6.05 4.69 15.22
CA HIS A 273 -7.17 5.60 15.49
C HIS A 273 -6.96 6.41 16.76
N ARG A 274 -6.50 5.77 17.84
CA ARG A 274 -6.20 6.42 19.11
C ARG A 274 -5.09 7.45 18.94
N ALA A 275 -3.97 7.06 18.32
CA ALA A 275 -2.84 7.94 18.07
C ALA A 275 -3.21 9.17 17.24
N VAL A 276 -4.06 9.01 16.22
CA VAL A 276 -4.56 10.11 15.40
C VAL A 276 -5.48 11.01 16.21
N THR A 277 -6.46 10.44 16.91
CA THR A 277 -7.47 11.20 17.67
C THR A 277 -6.82 12.03 18.78
N ASP A 278 -5.95 11.43 19.59
CA ASP A 278 -5.21 12.11 20.66
C ASP A 278 -4.37 13.27 20.11
N SER A 279 -3.74 13.06 18.96
CA SER A 279 -2.93 14.10 18.29
C SER A 279 -3.80 15.25 17.76
N LEU A 280 -4.94 14.96 17.14
CA LEU A 280 -5.87 15.97 16.64
C LEU A 280 -6.49 16.80 17.78
N ASP A 281 -6.86 16.16 18.89
CA ASP A 281 -7.41 16.86 20.06
C ASP A 281 -6.36 17.75 20.74
N THR A 282 -5.10 17.31 20.77
CA THR A 282 -3.97 18.12 21.21
C THR A 282 -3.78 19.35 20.30
N GLN A 283 -3.81 19.17 18.98
CA GLN A 283 -3.69 20.27 18.01
C GLN A 283 -4.82 21.29 18.17
N ARG A 284 -6.06 20.83 18.35
CA ARG A 284 -7.23 21.71 18.59
C ARG A 284 -7.09 22.50 19.87
N SER A 285 -6.63 21.87 20.95
CA SER A 285 -6.42 22.52 22.25
C SER A 285 -5.36 23.64 22.15
N VAL A 286 -4.23 23.36 21.47
CA VAL A 286 -3.17 24.36 21.24
C VAL A 286 -3.66 25.51 20.37
N ALA A 287 -4.42 25.22 19.30
CA ALA A 287 -5.00 26.25 18.43
C ALA A 287 -5.91 27.20 19.22
N VAL A 288 -6.80 26.68 20.08
CA VAL A 288 -7.65 27.50 20.94
C VAL A 288 -6.81 28.38 21.86
N SER A 289 -5.84 27.82 22.58
CA SER A 289 -4.97 28.59 23.48
C SER A 289 -4.18 29.70 22.76
N SER A 290 -3.72 29.47 21.53
CA SER A 290 -2.98 30.47 20.75
C SER A 290 -3.86 31.67 20.32
N VAL A 291 -5.14 31.44 20.06
CA VAL A 291 -6.11 32.50 19.75
C VAL A 291 -6.40 33.40 20.96
N TRP A 292 -6.43 32.83 22.17
CA TRP A 292 -6.59 33.62 23.41
C TRP A 292 -5.38 34.52 23.67
N VAL A 293 -4.17 34.02 23.44
CA VAL A 293 -2.93 34.80 23.61
C VAL A 293 -2.79 35.90 22.55
N ALA A 294 -3.23 35.68 21.32
CA ALA A 294 -3.17 36.71 20.26
C ALA A 294 -4.20 37.84 20.43
N ASN A 295 -5.25 37.61 21.24
CA ASN A 295 -6.33 38.58 21.51
C ASN A 295 -6.24 39.22 22.92
N SER A 296 -5.14 39.02 23.64
CA SER A 296 -4.83 39.66 24.93
C SER A 296 -3.63 40.58 24.82
#